data_AF-A0AAN8VVV7-F1
#
_entry.id   AF-A0AAN8VVV7-F1
#
_cell.length_a   1.000
_cell.length_b   1.000
_cell.length_c   1.000
_cell.angle_alpha   90.00
_cell.angle_beta   90.00
_cell.angle_gamma   90.00
#
_symmetry.space_group_name_H-M   'P 1'
#
loop_
_entity.id
_entity.type
_entity.pdbx_description
1 polymer ?
#
loop_
_entity_poly.entity_id
_entity_poly.type
_entity_poly.pdbx_seq_one_letter_code
_entity_poly.pdbx_strand_id
1 'polypeptide(L)'
;MTRNPGRDLNKRLGTQDLTLPEILVETEKREISFDQLLTIPEQDDWVYSDGKSASCIAFVLEMYKEAGLFDPIASSILVTEFMVKDAYTLKFFENNSSRLPKWCNDRDTVKLLFCQI
;
A
#
# COMPACT_ATOMS: atom_id res chain seq x y z
N MET A 1 -14.58 -11.38 16.14
CA MET A 1 -14.91 -10.10 15.48
C MET A 1 -14.97 -10.35 13.99
N THR A 2 -16.16 -10.32 13.39
CA THR A 2 -16.33 -10.41 11.93
C THR A 2 -15.99 -9.06 11.32
N ARG A 3 -15.04 -9.04 10.37
CA ARG A 3 -14.65 -7.82 9.64
C ARG A 3 -15.84 -7.40 8.77
N ASN A 4 -16.44 -6.24 9.04
CA ASN A 4 -17.50 -5.70 8.18
C ASN A 4 -16.86 -5.32 6.82
N PRO A 5 -17.28 -5.94 5.70
CA PRO A 5 -16.68 -5.69 4.39
C PRO A 5 -16.89 -4.26 3.87
N GLY A 6 -17.78 -3.46 4.46
CA GLY A 6 -18.01 -2.06 4.07
C GLY A 6 -17.21 -1.01 4.85
N ARG A 7 -16.26 -1.40 5.72
CA ARG A 7 -15.56 -0.47 6.62
C ARG A 7 -14.69 0.57 5.89
N ASP A 8 -14.04 0.18 4.80
CA ASP A 8 -13.17 1.04 3.99
C ASP A 8 -14.01 2.03 3.17
N LEU A 9 -15.12 1.57 2.59
CA LEU A 9 -16.09 2.38 1.86
C LEU A 9 -16.72 3.43 2.78
N ASN A 10 -17.02 3.06 4.03
CA ASN A 10 -17.47 4.02 5.05
C ASN A 10 -16.40 5.09 5.34
N LYS A 11 -15.11 4.72 5.47
CA LYS A 11 -14.01 5.69 5.62
C LYS A 11 -13.91 6.63 4.43
N ARG A 12 -13.97 6.11 3.21
CA ARG A 12 -13.97 6.89 1.95
C ARG A 12 -15.13 7.88 1.88
N LEU A 13 -16.32 7.49 2.35
CA LEU A 13 -17.51 8.36 2.44
C LEU A 13 -17.54 9.26 3.68
N GLY A 14 -16.66 9.07 4.66
CA GLY A 14 -16.78 9.73 5.96
C GLY A 14 -18.04 9.34 6.74
N THR A 15 -18.57 8.13 6.52
CA THR A 15 -19.72 7.55 7.23
C THR A 15 -19.26 6.47 8.20
N GLN A 16 -20.20 5.92 8.99
CA GLN A 16 -19.94 4.82 9.91
C GLN A 16 -21.07 3.80 9.83
N ASP A 17 -20.71 2.53 9.90
CA ASP A 17 -21.61 1.38 10.04
C ASP A 17 -22.70 1.22 8.97
N LEU A 18 -22.60 1.91 7.84
CA LEU A 18 -23.48 1.65 6.69
C LEU A 18 -23.16 0.29 6.08
N THR A 19 -24.21 -0.47 5.77
CA THR A 19 -24.14 -1.68 4.95
C THR A 19 -23.86 -1.32 3.49
N LEU A 20 -23.41 -2.29 2.69
CA LEU A 20 -23.12 -2.05 1.27
C LEU A 20 -24.33 -1.47 0.49
N PRO A 21 -25.58 -1.97 0.66
CA PRO A 21 -26.75 -1.33 0.04
C PRO A 21 -26.97 0.12 0.48
N GLU A 22 -26.76 0.43 1.76
CA GLU A 22 -26.89 1.80 2.28
C GLU A 22 -25.79 2.72 1.74
N ILE A 23 -24.57 2.21 1.55
CA ILE A 23 -23.46 2.91 0.91
C ILE A 23 -23.80 3.27 -0.54
N LEU A 24 -24.41 2.35 -1.31
CA LEU A 24 -24.83 2.62 -2.68
C LEU A 24 -25.88 3.74 -2.72
N VAL A 25 -26.88 3.68 -1.84
CA VAL A 25 -27.88 4.75 -1.70
C VAL A 25 -27.23 6.07 -1.29
N GLU A 26 -26.24 6.04 -0.41
CA GLU A 26 -25.52 7.24 0.04
C GLU A 26 -24.67 7.86 -1.07
N THR A 27 -24.04 7.04 -1.93
CA THR A 27 -23.31 7.54 -3.11
C THR A 27 -24.24 8.28 -4.07
N GLU A 28 -25.44 7.74 -4.33
CA GLU A 28 -26.45 8.39 -5.18
C GLU A 28 -26.92 9.73 -4.58
N LYS A 29 -27.19 9.78 -3.26
CA LYS A 29 -27.59 11.01 -2.56
C LYS A 29 -26.55 12.13 -2.64
N ARG A 30 -25.27 11.76 -2.73
CA ARG A 30 -24.14 12.69 -2.81
C ARG A 30 -23.70 12.99 -4.24
N GLU A 31 -24.43 12.49 -5.23
CA GLU A 31 -24.13 12.66 -6.66
C GLU A 31 -22.71 12.20 -7.03
N ILE A 32 -22.16 11.21 -6.30
CA ILE A 32 -20.90 10.55 -6.63
C ILE A 32 -21.19 9.15 -7.14
N SER A 33 -20.49 8.73 -8.18
CA SER A 33 -20.65 7.37 -8.68
C SER A 33 -19.91 6.36 -7.80
N PHE A 34 -20.37 5.11 -7.78
CA PHE A 34 -19.71 4.08 -6.99
C PHE A 34 -18.28 3.80 -7.46
N ASP A 35 -18.01 3.88 -8.77
CA ASP A 35 -16.65 3.78 -9.33
C ASP A 35 -15.76 4.94 -8.87
N GLN A 36 -16.28 6.17 -8.79
CA GLN A 36 -15.53 7.30 -8.23
C GLN A 36 -15.13 7.05 -6.78
N LEU A 37 -16.05 6.52 -5.96
CA LEU A 37 -15.76 6.16 -4.58
C LEU A 37 -14.58 5.16 -4.48
N LEU A 38 -14.54 4.18 -5.39
CA LEU A 38 -13.48 3.17 -5.44
C LEU A 38 -12.12 3.73 -5.92
N THR A 39 -12.08 4.93 -6.49
CA THR A 39 -10.80 5.58 -6.85
C THR A 39 -10.11 6.25 -5.68
N ILE A 40 -10.78 6.38 -4.52
CA ILE A 40 -10.20 6.95 -3.31
C ILE A 40 -9.35 5.86 -2.61
N PRO A 41 -8.01 5.96 -2.61
CA PRO A 41 -7.17 4.98 -1.94
C PRO A 41 -7.37 5.01 -0.43
N GLU A 42 -7.19 3.85 0.21
CA GLU A 42 -7.02 3.74 1.66
C GLU A 42 -5.84 4.60 2.11
N GLN A 43 -6.04 5.41 3.15
CA GLN A 43 -5.00 6.33 3.63
C GLN A 43 -4.14 5.66 4.70
N ASP A 44 -2.81 5.86 4.64
CA ASP A 44 -1.84 5.26 5.58
C ASP A 44 -2.07 5.67 7.05
N ASP A 45 -2.77 6.79 7.29
CA ASP A 45 -3.10 7.30 8.61
C ASP A 45 -4.45 6.80 9.15
N TRP A 46 -5.25 6.09 8.34
CA TRP A 46 -6.54 5.58 8.78
C TRP A 46 -6.38 4.54 9.88
N VAL A 47 -7.07 4.79 10.99
CA VAL A 47 -7.20 3.86 12.11
C VAL A 47 -8.65 3.39 12.20
N TYR A 48 -8.83 2.08 12.34
CA TYR A 48 -10.12 1.44 12.53
C TYR A 48 -10.27 0.97 13.98
N SER A 49 -11.45 0.45 14.32
CA SER A 49 -11.75 -0.03 15.68
C SER A 49 -10.84 -1.18 16.14
N ASP A 50 -10.28 -1.96 15.22
CA ASP A 50 -9.33 -3.04 15.46
C ASP A 50 -7.86 -2.64 15.19
N GLY A 51 -7.58 -1.34 15.00
CA GLY A 51 -6.25 -0.81 14.73
C GLY A 51 -6.05 -0.41 13.25
N LYS A 52 -4.79 -0.27 12.86
CA LYS A 52 -4.41 0.04 11.47
C LYS A 52 -4.58 -1.18 10.56
N SER A 53 -4.88 -0.92 9.29
CA SER A 53 -4.83 -1.96 8.27
C SER A 53 -3.36 -2.29 7.95
N ALA A 54 -2.83 -3.35 8.57
CA ALA A 54 -1.44 -3.77 8.39
C ALA A 54 -1.39 -5.16 7.76
N SER A 55 -1.51 -5.23 6.43
CA SER A 55 -1.13 -6.44 5.71
C SER A 55 0.40 -6.60 5.74
N CYS A 56 0.92 -7.82 5.54
CA CYS A 56 2.38 -8.04 5.50
C CYS A 56 3.08 -7.14 4.48
N ILE A 57 2.41 -6.86 3.36
CA ILE A 57 2.94 -6.01 2.29
C ILE A 57 2.86 -4.53 2.66
N ALA A 58 1.73 -4.06 3.20
CA ALA A 58 1.58 -2.69 3.67
C ALA A 58 2.69 -2.35 4.69
N PHE A 59 2.95 -3.25 5.64
CA PHE A 59 4.01 -3.08 6.63
C PHE A 59 5.40 -2.92 6.00
N VAL A 60 5.78 -3.78 5.04
CA VAL A 60 7.08 -3.69 4.36
C VAL A 60 7.18 -2.41 3.52
N LEU A 61 6.10 -2.03 2.83
CA LEU A 61 6.10 -0.86 1.98
C LEU A 61 6.09 0.45 2.78
N GLU A 62 5.48 0.48 3.97
CA GLU A 62 5.63 1.58 4.93
C GLU A 62 7.10 1.77 5.32
N MET A 63 7.82 0.68 5.63
CA MET A 63 9.26 0.77 5.89
C MET A 63 10.06 1.30 4.71
N TYR A 64 9.73 0.90 3.48
CA TYR A 64 10.39 1.42 2.28
C TYR A 64 10.10 2.91 2.07
N LYS A 65 8.87 3.33 2.34
CA LYS A 65 8.46 4.74 2.27
C LYS A 65 9.21 5.59 3.28
N GLU A 66 9.29 5.16 4.54
CA GLU A 66 10.07 5.85 5.58
C GLU A 66 11.59 5.85 5.31
N ALA A 67 12.09 4.83 4.63
CA ALA A 67 13.49 4.77 4.17
C ALA A 67 13.76 5.63 2.92
N GLY A 68 12.77 6.34 2.40
CA GLY A 68 12.91 7.26 1.25
C GLY A 68 12.92 6.57 -0.12
N LEU A 69 12.56 5.29 -0.22
CA LEU A 69 12.59 4.58 -1.52
C LEU A 69 11.54 5.10 -2.51
N PHE A 70 10.51 5.78 -2.01
CA PHE A 70 9.47 6.42 -2.83
C PHE A 70 9.74 7.90 -3.12
N ASP A 71 10.86 8.47 -2.68
CA ASP A 71 11.14 9.89 -2.93
C ASP A 71 11.41 10.17 -4.41
N PRO A 72 10.96 11.34 -4.93
CA PRO A 72 10.33 12.45 -4.20
C PRO A 72 8.79 12.37 -4.12
N ILE A 73 8.18 11.25 -4.52
CA ILE A 73 6.72 11.11 -4.65
C ILE A 73 6.06 10.50 -3.41
N ALA A 74 6.79 10.30 -2.31
CA ALA A 74 6.31 9.61 -1.12
C ALA A 74 4.98 10.19 -0.58
N SER A 75 4.77 11.50 -0.68
CA SER A 75 3.53 12.17 -0.25
C SER A 75 2.28 11.77 -1.06
N SER A 76 2.47 11.26 -2.27
CA SER A 76 1.38 10.90 -3.20
C SER A 76 1.13 9.39 -3.26
N ILE A 77 1.92 8.59 -2.55
CA ILE A 77 1.80 7.13 -2.49
C ILE A 77 1.15 6.74 -1.18
N LEU A 78 0.13 5.89 -1.24
CA LEU A 78 -0.54 5.35 -0.06
C LEU A 78 -0.35 3.83 -0.09
N VAL A 79 0.63 3.37 0.68
CA VAL A 79 1.11 1.99 0.64
C VAL A 79 0.13 1.02 1.27
N THR A 80 -0.82 1.50 2.08
CA THR A 80 -1.90 0.67 2.63
C THR A 80 -2.84 0.12 1.54
N GLU A 81 -3.03 0.84 0.42
CA GLU A 81 -3.87 0.38 -0.71
C GLU A 81 -3.16 -0.67 -1.59
N PHE A 82 -1.84 -0.84 -1.47
CA PHE A 82 -1.08 -1.73 -2.35
C PHE A 82 -1.48 -3.19 -2.16
N MET A 83 -1.68 -3.87 -3.29
CA MET A 83 -1.84 -5.32 -3.31
C MET A 83 -0.48 -6.02 -3.39
N VAL A 84 -0.50 -7.33 -3.13
CA VAL A 84 0.69 -8.19 -3.24
C VAL A 84 1.39 -7.99 -4.59
N LYS A 85 0.64 -7.97 -5.68
CA LYS A 85 1.19 -7.80 -7.03
C LYS A 85 1.99 -6.49 -7.17
N ASP A 86 1.51 -5.40 -6.59
CA ASP A 86 2.18 -4.10 -6.69
C ASP A 86 3.57 -4.18 -6.05
N ALA A 87 3.66 -4.72 -4.83
CA ALA A 87 4.92 -4.86 -4.11
C ALA A 87 5.97 -5.71 -4.86
N TYR A 88 5.55 -6.81 -5.49
CA TYR A 88 6.47 -7.68 -6.25
C TYR A 88 6.85 -7.11 -7.63
N THR A 89 6.15 -6.08 -8.12
CA THR A 89 6.44 -5.45 -9.42
C THR A 89 7.24 -4.15 -9.29
N LEU A 90 7.42 -3.63 -8.07
CA LEU A 90 8.28 -2.49 -7.79
C LEU A 90 9.73 -2.77 -8.21
N LYS A 91 10.33 -1.81 -8.89
CA LYS A 91 11.71 -1.90 -9.41
C LYS A 91 12.73 -1.22 -8.51
N PHE A 92 12.62 -1.42 -7.19
CA PHE A 92 13.58 -0.88 -6.23
C PHE A 92 14.91 -1.63 -6.22
N PHE A 93 14.87 -2.94 -6.45
CA PHE A 93 16.06 -3.79 -6.39
C PHE A 93 16.66 -3.95 -7.78
N GLU A 94 17.95 -3.63 -7.91
CA GLU A 94 18.72 -3.85 -9.13
C GLU A 94 18.93 -5.35 -9.35
N ASN A 95 18.53 -5.84 -10.51
CA ASN A 95 18.66 -7.25 -10.89
C ASN A 95 19.74 -7.47 -11.96
N ASN A 96 20.28 -6.40 -12.54
CA ASN A 96 21.40 -6.46 -13.45
C ASN A 96 22.72 -6.44 -12.66
N SER A 97 23.33 -7.62 -12.55
CA SER A 97 24.62 -7.80 -11.86
C SER A 97 25.75 -6.89 -12.35
N SER A 98 25.69 -6.41 -13.61
CA SER A 98 26.70 -5.49 -14.17
C SER A 98 26.55 -4.05 -13.65
N ARG A 99 25.41 -3.70 -13.04
CA ARG A 99 25.14 -2.37 -12.46
C ARG A 99 25.34 -2.33 -10.95
N LEU A 100 25.64 -3.47 -10.33
CA LEU A 100 25.89 -3.55 -8.90
C LEU A 100 27.18 -2.80 -8.54
N PRO A 101 27.24 -2.15 -7.37
CA PRO A 101 28.46 -1.50 -6.89
C PRO A 101 29.64 -2.48 -6.81
N LYS A 102 30.88 -1.98 -6.97
CA LYS A 102 32.08 -2.83 -6.92
C LYS A 102 32.20 -3.63 -5.62
N TRP A 103 31.84 -3.03 -4.48
CA TRP A 103 31.89 -3.68 -3.17
C TRP A 103 30.93 -4.88 -3.03
N CYS A 104 29.93 -4.97 -3.90
CA CYS A 104 28.95 -6.03 -3.89
C CYS A 104 29.61 -7.36 -4.29
N ASN A 105 29.51 -8.38 -3.42
CA ASN A 105 30.19 -9.68 -3.55
C ASN A 105 31.71 -9.68 -3.30
N ASP A 106 32.34 -8.55 -2.96
CA ASP A 106 33.81 -8.50 -2.77
C ASP A 106 34.29 -9.41 -1.62
N ARG A 107 33.41 -9.74 -0.67
CA ARG A 107 33.71 -10.58 0.50
C ARG A 107 32.94 -11.90 0.52
N ASP A 108 32.14 -12.17 -0.50
CA ASP A 108 31.33 -13.37 -0.58
C ASP A 108 32.10 -14.49 -1.26
N THR A 109 32.03 -15.70 -0.69
CA THR A 109 32.64 -16.90 -1.29
C THR A 109 31.86 -17.42 -2.49
N VAL A 110 30.65 -16.90 -2.70
CA VAL A 110 29.75 -17.23 -3.81
C VAL A 110 29.19 -15.94 -4.38
N LYS A 111 29.08 -15.85 -5.71
CA LYS A 111 28.49 -14.68 -6.37
C LYS A 111 26.96 -14.69 -6.20
N LEU A 112 26.45 -13.82 -5.34
CA LEU A 112 25.04 -13.55 -5.11
C LEU A 112 24.46 -12.62 -6.18
N LEU A 113 23.14 -12.75 -6.41
CA LEU A 113 22.38 -11.90 -7.35
C LEU A 113 21.99 -10.54 -6.77
N PHE A 114 22.34 -10.26 -5.52
CA PHE A 114 22.00 -9.05 -4.77
C PHE A 114 23.18 -8.65 -3.87
N CYS A 115 23.14 -7.43 -3.34
CA CYS A 115 24.16 -6.94 -2.41
C CYS A 115 23.68 -7.09 -0.97
N GLN A 116 24.48 -7.77 -0.14
CA GLN A 116 24.29 -7.79 1.30
C GLN A 116 25.12 -6.65 1.91
N ILE A 117 24.52 -5.88 2.81
CA ILE A 117 25.16 -4.79 3.56
C ILE A 117 25.61 -5.31 4.92
#